data_AF-A0A497S1W7-F1
#
_entry.id   AF-A0A497S1W7-F1
#
_cell.length_a   1.000
_cell.length_b   1.000
_cell.length_c   1.000
_cell.angle_alpha   90.00
_cell.angle_beta   90.00
_cell.angle_gamma   90.00
#
_symmetry.space_group_name_H-M   'P 1'
#
loop_
_entity.id
_entity.type
_entity.pdbx_description
1 polymer ?
#
loop_
_entity_poly.entity_id
_entity_poly.type
_entity_poly.pdbx_seq_one_letter_code
_entity_poly.pdbx_strand_id
1 'polypeptide(L)'
;MISEIAKKEGIKERKLSRLVAEGKVVILKNSRREIEPVAIGKYMSVKINANVGTSPEIASLEKELEKAKIAVKYGSDTIMDLSIGGNLDEIRRTLLKKIDVPLGTVPISQAFIEKKLDMDPDFILKIIEKHCKDGVDFLTLHCGITRDIVERIAT
;
A
#
# COMPACT_ATOMS: atom_id res chain seq x y z
N MET A 1 -5.72 3.71 -19.34
CA MET A 1 -4.62 3.36 -18.43
C MET A 1 -3.23 3.49 -19.06
N ILE A 2 -2.70 2.52 -19.84
CA ILE A 2 -1.30 2.59 -20.33
C ILE A 2 -1.01 3.86 -21.14
N SER A 3 -1.91 4.22 -22.06
CA SER A 3 -1.78 5.44 -22.88
C SER A 3 -1.67 6.71 -22.02
N GLU A 4 -2.53 6.85 -21.01
CA GLU A 4 -2.56 8.01 -20.12
C GLU A 4 -1.29 8.12 -19.26
N ILE A 5 -0.84 7.00 -18.68
CA ILE A 5 0.40 6.94 -17.91
C ILE A 5 1.58 7.28 -18.81
N ALA A 6 1.65 6.69 -20.00
CA ALA A 6 2.74 6.94 -20.95
C ALA A 6 2.83 8.42 -21.34
N LYS A 7 1.67 9.07 -21.56
CA LYS A 7 1.58 10.51 -21.83
C LYS A 7 2.07 11.34 -20.64
N LYS A 8 1.64 11.02 -19.41
CA LYS A 8 2.06 11.72 -18.17
C LYS A 8 3.55 11.61 -17.92
N GLU A 9 4.13 10.44 -18.18
CA GLU A 9 5.54 10.12 -17.95
C GLU A 9 6.46 10.50 -19.15
N GLY A 10 5.90 11.03 -20.24
CA GLY A 10 6.67 11.44 -21.41
C GLY A 10 7.36 10.28 -22.16
N ILE A 11 6.75 9.09 -22.16
CA ILE A 11 7.30 7.88 -22.77
C ILE A 11 6.34 7.30 -23.83
N LYS A 12 6.88 6.57 -24.82
CA LYS A 12 6.06 5.86 -25.82
C LYS A 12 5.26 4.72 -25.17
N GLU A 13 3.98 4.60 -25.49
CA GLU A 13 3.08 3.56 -24.95
C GLU A 13 3.64 2.15 -25.11
N ARG A 14 4.09 1.79 -26.32
CA ARG A 14 4.69 0.48 -26.60
C ARG A 14 5.92 0.19 -25.73
N LYS A 15 6.68 1.23 -25.36
CA LYS A 15 7.83 1.11 -24.46
C LYS A 15 7.35 0.85 -23.03
N LEU A 16 6.32 1.57 -22.56
CA LEU A 16 5.72 1.32 -21.25
C LEU A 16 5.13 -0.09 -21.14
N SER A 17 4.32 -0.54 -22.11
CA SER A 17 3.76 -1.90 -22.14
C SER A 17 4.86 -2.97 -22.04
N ARG A 18 5.97 -2.77 -22.76
CA ARG A 18 7.12 -3.68 -22.71
C ARG A 18 7.79 -3.69 -21.34
N LEU A 19 7.98 -2.53 -20.71
CA LEU A 19 8.58 -2.44 -19.37
C LEU A 19 7.72 -3.12 -18.31
N VAL A 20 6.39 -2.99 -18.41
CA VAL A 20 5.44 -3.70 -17.53
C VAL A 20 5.54 -5.21 -17.75
N ALA A 21 5.51 -5.68 -19.00
CA ALA A 21 5.64 -7.10 -19.32
C ALA A 21 6.99 -7.70 -18.87
N GLU A 22 8.06 -6.90 -18.87
CA GLU A 22 9.39 -7.29 -18.39
C GLU A 22 9.55 -7.18 -16.86
N GLY A 23 8.52 -6.76 -16.12
CA GLY A 23 8.60 -6.56 -14.67
C GLY A 23 9.48 -5.39 -14.22
N LYS A 24 9.82 -4.47 -15.13
CA LYS A 24 10.66 -3.29 -14.86
C LYS A 24 9.86 -2.06 -14.42
N VAL A 25 8.54 -2.10 -14.63
CA VAL A 25 7.57 -1.10 -14.17
C VAL A 25 6.36 -1.84 -13.63
N VAL A 26 5.87 -1.42 -12.46
CA VAL A 26 4.58 -1.85 -11.91
C VAL A 26 3.58 -0.71 -12.00
N ILE A 27 2.30 -1.04 -12.17
CA ILE A 27 1.20 -0.07 -12.14
C ILE A 27 0.35 -0.37 -10.92
N LEU A 28 0.30 0.59 -9.99
CA LEU A 28 -0.50 0.49 -8.79
C LEU A 28 -1.93 0.93 -9.10
N LYS A 29 -2.82 -0.06 -9.24
CA LYS A 29 -4.27 0.13 -9.31
C LYS A 29 -4.97 -1.19 -8.99
N ASN A 30 -5.55 -1.29 -7.80
CA ASN A 30 -6.48 -2.37 -7.52
C ASN A 30 -7.73 -2.19 -8.40
N SER A 31 -8.18 -3.28 -9.02
CA SER A 31 -9.38 -3.31 -9.89
C SER A 31 -10.67 -2.79 -9.23
N ARG A 32 -10.71 -2.68 -7.89
CA ARG A 32 -11.85 -2.18 -7.12
C ARG A 32 -11.85 -0.67 -6.90
N ARG A 33 -10.80 0.05 -7.34
CA ARG A 33 -10.64 1.48 -7.13
C ARG A 33 -10.66 2.24 -8.45
N GLU A 34 -11.45 3.30 -8.51
CA GLU A 34 -11.42 4.28 -9.59
C GLU A 34 -10.60 5.50 -9.16
N ILE A 35 -9.28 5.34 -9.25
CA ILE A 35 -8.27 6.35 -8.96
C ILE A 35 -7.32 6.50 -10.14
N GLU A 36 -6.53 7.57 -10.14
CA GLU A 36 -5.44 7.71 -11.11
C GLU A 36 -4.35 6.65 -10.81
N PRO A 37 -4.01 5.78 -11.77
CA PRO A 37 -2.99 4.77 -11.57
C PRO A 37 -1.60 5.38 -11.52
N VAL A 38 -0.74 4.86 -10.64
CA VAL A 38 0.67 5.29 -10.52
C VAL A 38 1.59 4.21 -11.05
N ALA A 39 2.46 4.58 -12.00
CA ALA A 39 3.51 3.69 -12.47
C ALA A 39 4.83 3.95 -11.73
N ILE A 40 5.46 2.87 -11.26
CA ILE A 40 6.73 2.90 -10.53
C ILE A 40 7.72 2.01 -11.26
N GLY A 41 8.89 2.57 -11.61
CA GLY A 41 9.99 1.79 -12.17
C GLY A 41 10.80 2.54 -13.21
N LYS A 42 11.49 1.77 -14.07
CA LYS A 42 12.48 2.30 -15.00
C LYS A 42 11.85 3.31 -15.98
N TYR A 43 12.48 4.49 -16.12
CA TYR A 43 12.04 5.60 -16.97
C TYR A 43 10.76 6.31 -16.52
N MET A 44 10.20 5.99 -15.35
CA MET A 44 9.17 6.81 -14.72
C MET A 44 9.83 7.92 -13.89
N SER A 45 9.12 9.01 -13.61
CA SER A 45 9.57 9.97 -12.61
C SER A 45 9.69 9.30 -11.23
N VAL A 46 10.58 9.83 -10.39
CA VAL A 46 10.71 9.38 -9.00
C VAL A 46 9.38 9.60 -8.29
N LYS A 47 8.93 8.59 -7.55
CA LYS A 47 7.67 8.60 -6.80
C LYS A 47 7.94 8.67 -5.31
N ILE A 48 7.09 9.36 -4.57
CA ILE A 48 7.16 9.54 -3.12
C ILE A 48 5.96 8.84 -2.47
N ASN A 49 6.21 8.18 -1.34
CA ASN A 49 5.18 7.59 -0.48
C ASN A 49 5.16 8.35 0.86
N ALA A 50 3.98 8.64 1.37
CA ALA A 50 3.79 9.16 2.71
C ALA A 50 3.04 8.14 3.58
N ASN A 51 3.49 7.98 4.82
CA ASN A 51 2.88 7.08 5.79
C ASN A 51 1.89 7.83 6.67
N VAL A 52 0.72 7.23 6.86
CA VAL A 52 -0.25 7.60 7.90
C VAL A 52 -0.53 6.36 8.76
N GLY A 53 -1.19 6.53 9.89
CA GLY A 53 -1.55 5.43 10.74
C GLY A 53 -1.88 5.87 12.15
N THR A 54 -2.88 5.22 12.75
CA THR A 54 -3.21 5.34 14.16
C THR A 54 -2.30 4.48 15.03
N SER A 55 -2.16 4.85 16.30
CA SER A 55 -1.50 4.04 17.34
C SER A 55 -2.48 3.72 18.49
N PRO A 56 -2.12 2.78 19.39
CA PRO A 56 -2.92 2.52 20.59
C PRO A 56 -3.14 3.76 21.47
N GLU A 57 -2.18 4.68 21.48
CA GLU A 57 -2.22 5.93 22.26
C GLU A 57 -3.03 7.02 21.55
N ILE A 58 -2.94 7.10 20.22
CA ILE A 58 -3.62 8.13 19.42
C ILE A 58 -4.31 7.46 18.23
N ALA A 59 -5.61 7.21 18.40
CA ALA A 59 -6.47 6.60 17.38
C ALA A 59 -7.55 7.56 16.88
N SER A 60 -7.15 8.56 16.09
CA SER A 60 -8.09 9.52 15.48
C SER A 60 -8.09 9.39 13.95
N LEU A 61 -9.15 8.78 13.42
CA LEU A 61 -9.36 8.64 11.98
C LEU A 61 -9.38 10.00 11.26
N GLU A 62 -9.99 11.01 11.88
CA GLU A 62 -10.05 12.37 11.31
C GLU A 62 -8.66 12.96 11.09
N LYS A 63 -7.78 12.87 12.10
CA LYS A 63 -6.39 13.34 12.01
C LYS A 63 -5.58 12.56 10.98
N GLU A 64 -5.74 11.24 10.92
CA GLU A 64 -5.06 10.42 9.89
C GLU A 64 -5.52 10.76 8.49
N LEU A 65 -6.82 11.01 8.31
CA LEU A 65 -7.37 11.43 7.04
C LEU A 65 -6.86 12.82 6.64
N GLU A 66 -6.78 13.76 7.58
CA GLU A 66 -6.21 15.08 7.34
C GLU A 66 -4.75 14.99 6.91
N LYS A 67 -3.92 14.22 7.63
CA LYS A 67 -2.52 13.97 7.26
C LYS A 67 -2.39 13.40 5.85
N ALA A 68 -3.22 12.41 5.50
CA ALA A 68 -3.19 11.82 4.17
C ALA A 68 -3.55 12.83 3.08
N LYS A 69 -4.61 13.62 3.28
CA LYS A 69 -5.01 14.68 2.33
C LYS A 69 -3.92 15.74 2.18
N ILE A 70 -3.27 16.14 3.27
CA ILE A 70 -2.15 17.08 3.24
C ILE A 70 -1.00 16.47 2.42
N ALA A 71 -0.61 15.24 2.70
CA ALA A 71 0.48 14.57 1.98
C ALA A 71 0.20 14.51 0.47
N VAL A 72 -1.01 14.12 0.05
CA VAL A 72 -1.39 14.11 -1.37
C VAL A 72 -1.39 15.51 -1.97
N LYS A 73 -1.97 16.50 -1.27
CA LYS A 73 -1.99 17.90 -1.72
C LYS A 73 -0.59 18.45 -1.99
N TYR A 74 0.41 18.03 -1.21
CA TYR A 74 1.80 18.44 -1.36
C TYR A 74 2.66 17.48 -2.20
N GLY A 75 2.04 16.54 -2.93
CA GLY A 75 2.69 15.77 -3.99
C GLY A 75 3.12 14.36 -3.63
N SER A 76 2.56 13.75 -2.58
CA SER A 76 2.74 12.31 -2.35
C SER A 76 2.04 11.50 -3.45
N ASP A 77 2.79 10.66 -4.16
CA ASP A 77 2.25 9.80 -5.23
C ASP A 77 1.48 8.60 -4.69
N THR A 78 1.78 8.16 -3.47
CA THR A 78 1.11 7.05 -2.81
C THR A 78 0.96 7.32 -1.32
N ILE A 79 0.02 6.64 -0.68
CA ILE A 79 -0.15 6.65 0.77
C ILE A 79 -0.01 5.23 1.30
N MET A 80 0.60 5.05 2.46
CA MET A 80 0.57 3.78 3.17
C MET A 80 -0.14 3.94 4.51
N ASP A 81 -1.12 3.07 4.75
CA ASP A 81 -1.79 2.94 6.05
C ASP A 81 -1.02 1.94 6.93
N LEU A 82 -0.40 2.47 7.99
CA LEU A 82 0.36 1.75 9.01
C LEU A 82 -0.37 1.71 10.36
N SER A 83 -1.69 1.86 10.35
CA SER A 83 -2.51 1.84 11.56
C SER A 83 -2.35 0.55 12.37
N ILE A 84 -2.18 0.72 13.68
CA ILE A 84 -2.10 -0.36 14.67
C ILE A 84 -2.99 -0.11 15.90
N GLY A 85 -3.85 0.92 15.87
CA GLY A 85 -4.77 1.27 16.94
C GLY A 85 -6.18 1.62 16.44
N GLY A 86 -7.20 1.39 17.28
CA GLY A 86 -8.59 1.64 16.91
C GLY A 86 -9.15 0.63 15.90
N ASN A 87 -10.20 1.02 15.16
CA ASN A 87 -10.87 0.15 14.20
C ASN A 87 -10.14 0.15 12.84
N LEU A 88 -9.19 -0.78 12.68
CA LEU A 88 -8.32 -0.87 11.51
C LEU A 88 -9.09 -1.01 10.17
N ASP A 89 -10.21 -1.72 10.18
CA ASP A 89 -11.02 -1.89 8.97
C ASP A 89 -11.71 -0.60 8.56
N GLU A 90 -12.30 0.10 9.52
CA GLU A 90 -12.97 1.37 9.28
C GLU A 90 -11.98 2.44 8.82
N ILE A 91 -10.81 2.50 9.46
CA ILE A 91 -9.74 3.42 9.10
C ILE A 91 -9.30 3.16 7.65
N ARG A 92 -8.88 1.94 7.32
CA ARG A 92 -8.43 1.56 5.98
C ARG A 92 -9.50 1.86 4.93
N ARG A 93 -10.75 1.41 5.14
CA ARG A 93 -11.85 1.62 4.19
C ARG A 93 -12.18 3.10 4.01
N THR A 94 -12.05 3.91 5.05
CA THR A 94 -12.28 5.35 4.96
C THR A 94 -11.17 6.03 4.18
N LEU A 95 -9.91 5.70 4.44
CA LEU A 95 -8.77 6.20 3.68
C LEU A 95 -8.91 5.86 2.19
N LEU A 96 -9.21 4.59 1.87
CA LEU A 96 -9.43 4.12 0.49
C LEU A 96 -10.55 4.89 -0.25
N LYS A 97 -11.61 5.30 0.47
CA LYS A 97 -12.73 6.07 -0.09
C LYS A 97 -12.42 7.56 -0.27
N LYS A 98 -11.49 8.11 0.50
CA LYS A 98 -11.29 9.56 0.61
C LYS A 98 -9.99 10.06 -0.01
N ILE A 99 -9.08 9.15 -0.36
CA ILE A 99 -7.80 9.45 -0.99
C ILE A 99 -7.87 8.97 -2.44
N ASP A 100 -7.36 9.77 -3.37
CA ASP A 100 -7.39 9.55 -4.82
C ASP A 100 -6.07 9.03 -5.40
N VAL A 101 -5.09 8.69 -4.55
CA VAL A 101 -3.85 8.02 -4.91
C VAL A 101 -3.83 6.55 -4.43
N PRO A 102 -2.94 5.70 -4.97
CA PRO A 102 -2.82 4.31 -4.54
C PRO A 102 -2.46 4.20 -3.05
N LEU A 103 -3.12 3.27 -2.37
CA LEU A 103 -2.97 3.02 -0.94
C LEU A 103 -2.31 1.66 -0.70
N GLY A 104 -1.23 1.66 0.07
CA GLY A 104 -0.51 0.48 0.53
C GLY A 104 -0.84 0.11 1.97
N THR A 105 -0.60 -1.14 2.35
CA THR A 105 -0.71 -1.60 3.75
C THR A 105 0.33 -2.67 4.10
N VAL A 106 0.44 -2.96 5.40
CA VAL A 106 1.23 -4.05 5.96
C VAL A 106 0.29 -5.04 6.67
N PRO A 107 -0.27 -6.07 5.98
CA PRO A 107 -1.29 -6.96 6.54
C PRO A 107 -0.91 -7.65 7.86
N ILE A 108 0.37 -7.96 8.04
CA ILE A 108 0.85 -8.61 9.27
C ILE A 108 0.62 -7.74 10.52
N SER A 109 0.59 -6.41 10.38
CA SER A 109 0.30 -5.50 11.50
C SER A 109 -1.11 -5.71 12.03
N GLN A 110 -2.11 -5.79 11.15
CA GLN A 110 -3.49 -6.08 11.56
C GLN A 110 -3.62 -7.49 12.11
N ALA A 111 -2.99 -8.48 11.48
CA ALA A 111 -3.02 -9.86 11.97
C ALA A 111 -2.48 -9.94 13.41
N PHE A 112 -1.37 -9.24 13.70
CA PHE A 112 -0.81 -9.17 15.05
C PHE A 112 -1.70 -8.40 16.03
N ILE A 113 -2.37 -7.32 15.62
CA ILE A 113 -3.29 -6.60 16.51
C ILE A 113 -4.50 -7.47 16.87
N GLU A 114 -5.05 -8.23 15.92
CA GLU A 114 -6.23 -9.07 16.14
C GLU A 114 -5.93 -10.39 16.86
N LYS A 115 -4.81 -11.05 16.58
CA LYS A 115 -4.48 -12.39 17.11
C LYS A 115 -3.18 -12.50 17.91
N LYS A 116 -2.35 -11.45 17.96
CA LYS A 116 -1.06 -11.46 18.67
C LYS A 116 -0.20 -12.65 18.24
N LEU A 117 0.28 -13.45 19.19
CA LEU A 117 1.11 -14.63 18.95
C LEU A 117 0.30 -15.87 18.54
N ASP A 118 -1.04 -15.81 18.65
CA ASP A 118 -1.94 -16.91 18.28
C ASP A 118 -2.32 -16.88 16.78
N MET A 119 -1.66 -16.03 16.00
CA MET A 119 -1.86 -15.97 14.55
C MET A 119 -1.28 -17.22 13.86
N ASP A 120 -2.07 -17.79 12.98
CA ASP A 120 -1.70 -18.91 12.12
C ASP A 120 -1.60 -18.46 10.65
N PRO A 121 -0.97 -19.25 9.75
CA PRO A 121 -0.83 -18.88 8.35
C PRO A 121 -2.16 -18.61 7.64
N ASP A 122 -3.21 -19.38 7.94
CA ASP A 122 -4.53 -19.22 7.32
C ASP A 122 -5.18 -17.89 7.71
N PHE A 123 -4.98 -17.46 8.94
CA PHE A 123 -5.44 -16.16 9.42
C PHE A 123 -4.71 -15.02 8.73
N ILE A 124 -3.38 -15.10 8.56
CA ILE A 124 -2.61 -14.08 7.82
C ILE A 124 -3.11 -13.97 6.37
N LEU A 125 -3.35 -15.11 5.71
CA LEU A 125 -3.91 -15.14 4.36
C LEU A 125 -5.32 -14.51 4.30
N LYS A 126 -6.18 -14.78 5.30
CA LYS A 126 -7.50 -14.13 5.41
C LYS A 126 -7.40 -12.61 5.54
N ILE A 127 -6.42 -12.09 6.29
CA ILE A 127 -6.19 -10.64 6.40
C ILE A 127 -5.68 -10.06 5.08
N ILE A 128 -4.76 -10.75 4.39
CA ILE A 128 -4.29 -10.35 3.05
C ILE A 128 -5.48 -10.26 2.08
N GLU A 129 -6.31 -11.30 2.00
CA GLU A 129 -7.50 -11.29 1.15
C GLU A 129 -8.47 -10.15 1.48
N LYS A 130 -8.67 -9.87 2.78
CA LYS A 130 -9.52 -8.80 3.26
C LYS A 130 -9.03 -7.44 2.75
N HIS A 131 -7.73 -7.17 2.84
CA HIS A 131 -7.13 -5.93 2.32
C HIS A 131 -7.30 -5.82 0.80
N CYS A 132 -7.06 -6.91 0.05
CA CYS A 132 -7.29 -6.94 -1.40
C CYS A 132 -8.77 -6.69 -1.76
N LYS A 133 -9.72 -7.26 -1.01
CA LYS A 133 -11.17 -7.08 -1.20
C LYS A 133 -11.64 -5.67 -0.87
N ASP A 134 -11.04 -5.03 0.14
CA ASP A 134 -11.31 -3.63 0.49
C ASP A 134 -10.79 -2.67 -0.59
N GLY A 135 -9.78 -3.06 -1.36
CA GLY A 135 -9.27 -2.32 -2.50
C GLY A 135 -7.82 -1.83 -2.37
N VAL A 136 -7.05 -2.31 -1.40
CA VAL A 136 -5.63 -1.93 -1.24
C VAL A 136 -4.84 -2.19 -2.53
N ASP A 137 -4.04 -1.21 -2.96
CA ASP A 137 -3.34 -1.22 -4.25
C ASP A 137 -2.02 -1.99 -4.23
N PHE A 138 -1.34 -2.03 -3.08
CA PHE A 138 -0.12 -2.81 -2.88
C PHE A 138 0.06 -3.24 -1.43
N LEU A 139 0.76 -4.35 -1.23
CA LEU A 139 0.98 -4.95 0.08
C LEU A 139 2.48 -5.08 0.34
N THR A 140 2.92 -4.69 1.53
CA THR A 140 4.25 -5.04 2.02
C THR A 140 4.16 -6.36 2.76
N LEU A 141 4.78 -7.40 2.21
CA LEU A 141 4.84 -8.73 2.81
C LEU A 141 6.30 -9.06 3.13
N HIS A 142 6.58 -9.37 4.39
CA HIS A 142 7.93 -9.66 4.88
C HIS A 142 8.34 -11.12 4.63
N CYS A 143 8.09 -11.64 3.42
CA CYS A 143 8.37 -13.03 3.07
C CYS A 143 9.87 -13.38 3.00
N GLY A 144 10.74 -12.36 2.98
CA GLY A 144 12.19 -12.53 3.00
C GLY A 144 12.79 -12.76 4.38
N ILE A 145 12.00 -12.67 5.46
CA ILE A 145 12.48 -12.95 6.82
C ILE A 145 12.37 -14.46 7.06
N THR A 146 13.48 -15.18 6.88
CA THR A 146 13.56 -16.62 7.11
C THR A 146 14.13 -16.94 8.48
N ARG A 147 13.90 -18.16 8.97
CA ARG A 147 14.46 -18.65 10.23
C ARG A 147 15.99 -18.53 10.26
N ASP A 148 16.65 -18.93 9.18
CA ASP A 148 18.11 -18.84 9.03
C ASP A 148 18.62 -17.39 9.21
N ILE A 149 17.90 -16.39 8.69
CA ILE A 149 18.27 -14.98 8.85
C ILE A 149 18.11 -14.54 10.29
N VAL A 150 17.01 -14.92 10.95
CA VAL A 150 16.76 -14.59 12.36
C VAL A 150 17.83 -15.19 13.26
N GLU A 151 18.19 -16.46 13.05
CA GLU A 151 19.22 -17.15 13.83
C GLU A 151 20.60 -16.50 13.68
N ARG A 152 20.94 -15.97 12.50
CA ARG A 152 22.21 -15.27 12.26
C ARG A 152 22.29 -13.86 12.85
N ILE A 153 21.16 -13.20 13.07
CA ILE A 153 21.10 -11.84 13.65
C ILE A 153 21.01 -11.90 15.18
N ALA A 154 20.49 -13.00 15.73
CA ALA A 154 20.36 -13.21 17.17
C ALA A 154 21.68 -13.52 17.90
N THR A 155 22.78 -13.71 17.15
CA THR A 155 24.15 -13.89 17.65
C THR A 155 24.93 -12.59 17.64
#